data_AF-A0A6H9KKU7-F1
#
_entry.id   AF-A0A6H9KKU7-F1
#
_cell.length_a   1.000
_cell.length_b   1.000
_cell.length_c   1.000
_cell.angle_alpha   90.00
_cell.angle_beta   90.00
_cell.angle_gamma   90.00
#
_symmetry.space_group_name_H-M   'P 1'
#
loop_
_entity.id
_entity.type
_entity.pdbx_description
1 polymer ?
#
loop_
_entity_poly.entity_id
_entity_poly.type
_entity_poly.pdbx_seq_one_letter_code
_entity_poly.pdbx_strand_id
1 'polypeptide(L)'
;MRVFLLNILFLFLTSNLLALNPRYHTLDEVRTEILALQNQFPQIVFVDTLAYTGVDSLPIWVVKISSNPTQNLDKPATLVVGAHHAEEILGVESTLWTMNELTQNYSQGDSLATLWINSLEMFFIPVLNPEGFRFVTESAFYSQVTGIDSLTLDKVRKNKFDSNGNGVYDAVLNGQSLEADGVDLNRNYDINWNLADIEPMSSFFKGNSPFSEPEVQLVKDLAEQEKFVFAILYHSSRLGSNAEKIFYCGTVNTVLYPDVINFIPIADSVRQKLPKDSGVGVYSLFAISDLNDSAGKGRFWFYIEQGTFAFNIELGSVIHPESTGLIDSICVKSTNALYELFERSQYGIVKVKVTDGITGQPIVANIKVTNLPNASLNLIDLKTEPIHGSFFKVLSPDSTFDFEISLNGYLSQTFTGIVPSADSILTLNLTLLPDSVIDDWNSKTKDFRLLGNYPNPFNPKTNINYFIPESASVKFKIIDVRGRLVKELSKTQKSAGYHTIIWDGKNKFGEFVSSGIYFYKFTFDSKSKGRISKKGKMVLLK
;
A
#
# COMPACT_ATOMS: atom_id res chain seq x y z
N MET A 1 41.90 51.15 -52.21
CA MET A 1 41.53 49.97 -53.02
C MET A 1 41.05 48.89 -52.06
N ARG A 2 39.86 48.33 -52.31
CA ARG A 2 38.93 47.73 -51.33
C ARG A 2 39.46 46.47 -50.63
N VAL A 3 39.27 46.41 -49.31
CA VAL A 3 39.28 45.19 -48.49
C VAL A 3 37.94 44.48 -48.69
N PHE A 4 37.95 43.23 -49.18
CA PHE A 4 36.78 42.37 -49.22
C PHE A 4 36.63 41.68 -47.86
N LEU A 5 35.70 42.17 -47.04
CA LEU A 5 35.14 41.42 -45.92
C LEU A 5 34.13 40.43 -46.49
N LEU A 6 34.47 39.15 -46.48
CA LEU A 6 33.51 38.07 -46.72
C LEU A 6 32.67 37.92 -45.44
N ASN A 7 31.47 38.48 -45.43
CA ASN A 7 30.45 38.16 -44.45
C ASN A 7 29.92 36.75 -44.75
N ILE A 8 30.42 35.74 -44.05
CA ILE A 8 29.78 34.43 -44.00
C ILE A 8 28.57 34.58 -43.09
N LEU A 9 27.41 34.78 -43.71
CA LEU A 9 26.12 34.71 -43.07
C LEU A 9 25.88 33.24 -42.70
N PHE A 10 26.13 32.86 -41.46
CA PHE A 10 25.60 31.60 -40.91
C PHE A 10 24.08 31.76 -40.85
N LEU A 11 23.39 31.23 -41.86
CA LEU A 11 21.98 30.89 -41.73
C LEU A 11 21.90 29.77 -40.69
N PHE A 12 21.61 30.13 -39.43
CA PHE A 12 20.99 29.19 -38.52
C PHE A 12 19.62 28.83 -39.13
N LEU A 13 19.58 27.71 -39.84
CA LEU A 13 18.34 26.95 -39.97
C LEU A 13 17.99 26.52 -38.56
N THR A 14 17.19 27.34 -37.86
CA THR A 14 16.46 26.89 -36.68
C THR A 14 15.50 25.82 -37.18
N SER A 15 15.92 24.56 -37.17
CA SER A 15 14.97 23.47 -37.08
C SER A 15 14.05 23.84 -35.92
N ASN A 16 12.75 23.94 -36.17
CA ASN A 16 11.75 24.09 -35.11
C ASN A 16 11.89 22.85 -34.21
N LEU A 17 12.74 22.95 -33.18
CA LEU A 17 12.82 22.02 -32.09
C LEU A 17 11.47 22.13 -31.39
N LEU A 18 10.58 21.18 -31.66
CA LEU A 18 9.31 21.10 -30.94
C LEU A 18 9.69 20.68 -29.52
N ALA A 19 9.68 21.66 -28.61
CA ALA A 19 9.75 21.42 -27.18
C ALA A 19 8.39 20.89 -26.71
N LEU A 20 8.40 20.07 -25.66
CA LEU A 20 7.18 19.67 -24.96
C LEU A 20 6.38 20.90 -24.53
N ASN A 21 5.07 20.74 -24.42
CA ASN A 21 4.20 21.80 -23.95
C ASN A 21 4.74 22.36 -22.61
N PRO A 22 4.95 23.70 -22.48
CA PRO A 22 5.52 24.31 -21.28
C PRO A 22 4.64 24.19 -20.03
N ARG A 23 3.44 23.62 -20.16
CA ARG A 23 2.60 23.21 -19.03
C ARG A 23 3.23 22.06 -18.23
N TYR A 24 4.08 21.24 -18.83
CA TYR A 24 4.76 20.16 -18.12
C TYR A 24 5.91 20.68 -17.26
N HIS A 25 5.98 20.21 -16.02
CA HIS A 25 7.04 20.57 -15.10
C HIS A 25 8.34 19.85 -15.47
N THR A 26 9.44 20.60 -15.51
CA THR A 26 10.81 20.05 -15.43
C THR A 26 11.10 19.53 -14.02
N LEU A 27 12.15 18.74 -13.85
CA LEU A 27 12.53 18.19 -12.54
C LEU A 27 12.76 19.29 -11.48
N ASP A 28 13.36 20.42 -11.87
CA ASP A 28 13.59 21.55 -10.97
C ASP A 28 12.29 22.28 -10.58
N GLU A 29 11.33 22.35 -11.48
CA GLU A 29 10.01 22.94 -11.19
C GLU A 29 9.21 22.03 -10.26
N VAL A 30 9.22 20.69 -10.48
CA VAL A 30 8.66 19.70 -9.55
C VAL A 30 9.23 19.91 -8.14
N ARG A 31 10.56 20.00 -8.02
CA ARG A 31 11.23 20.24 -6.74
C ARG A 31 10.79 21.54 -6.10
N THR A 32 10.72 22.61 -6.89
CA THR A 32 10.34 23.94 -6.41
C THR A 32 8.92 23.92 -5.85
N GLU A 33 8.00 23.26 -6.54
CA GLU A 33 6.59 23.18 -6.15
C GLU A 33 6.37 22.37 -4.87
N ILE A 34 6.96 21.17 -4.75
CA ILE A 34 6.79 20.36 -3.53
C ILE A 34 7.40 21.04 -2.29
N LEU A 35 8.52 21.74 -2.44
CA LEU A 35 9.12 22.51 -1.35
C LEU A 35 8.30 23.75 -1.02
N ALA A 36 7.67 24.39 -2.01
CA ALA A 36 6.73 25.48 -1.77
C ALA A 36 5.50 25.00 -0.98
N LEU A 37 4.95 23.82 -1.33
CA LEU A 37 3.86 23.20 -0.58
C LEU A 37 4.23 22.93 0.88
N GLN A 38 5.41 22.34 1.13
CA GLN A 38 5.90 22.15 2.50
C GLN A 38 6.03 23.47 3.26
N ASN A 39 6.60 24.50 2.63
CA ASN A 39 6.78 25.80 3.26
C ASN A 39 5.45 26.49 3.58
N GLN A 40 4.44 26.31 2.72
CA GLN A 40 3.11 26.89 2.90
C GLN A 40 2.27 26.11 3.92
N PHE A 41 2.40 24.78 3.96
CA PHE A 41 1.59 23.89 4.79
C PHE A 41 2.43 22.93 5.66
N PRO A 42 3.42 23.41 6.45
CA PRO A 42 4.36 22.56 7.17
C PRO A 42 3.71 21.67 8.24
N GLN A 43 2.49 22.03 8.68
CA GLN A 43 1.70 21.25 9.64
C GLN A 43 1.10 19.97 9.06
N ILE A 44 1.01 19.88 7.72
CA ILE A 44 0.37 18.75 7.02
C ILE A 44 1.18 18.18 5.85
N VAL A 45 2.21 18.89 5.36
CA VAL A 45 3.08 18.43 4.27
C VAL A 45 4.51 18.24 4.79
N PHE A 46 5.12 17.10 4.46
CA PHE A 46 6.53 16.83 4.67
C PHE A 46 7.14 16.25 3.39
N VAL A 47 8.27 16.79 2.96
CA VAL A 47 9.04 16.36 1.78
C VAL A 47 10.34 15.75 2.29
N ASP A 48 10.52 14.47 2.03
CA ASP A 48 11.74 13.74 2.36
C ASP A 48 12.50 13.33 1.09
N THR A 49 13.80 13.12 1.22
CA THR A 49 14.64 12.53 0.19
C THR A 49 15.11 11.17 0.68
N LEU A 50 14.41 10.12 0.26
CA LEU A 50 14.61 8.77 0.79
C LEU A 50 15.56 7.91 -0.05
N ALA A 51 15.81 8.28 -1.30
CA ALA A 51 16.74 7.57 -2.18
C ALA A 51 17.40 8.51 -3.19
N TYR A 52 18.44 8.00 -3.84
CA TYR A 52 19.14 8.63 -4.96
C TYR A 52 19.27 7.64 -6.11
N THR A 53 19.22 8.11 -7.35
CA THR A 53 19.37 7.25 -8.53
C THR A 53 20.79 6.70 -8.68
N GLY A 54 20.92 5.60 -9.42
CA GLY A 54 22.16 4.83 -9.49
C GLY A 54 23.32 5.51 -10.22
N VAL A 55 23.05 6.37 -11.22
CA VAL A 55 24.09 6.89 -12.12
C VAL A 55 24.41 8.35 -11.82
N ASP A 56 23.41 9.22 -11.88
CA ASP A 56 23.56 10.67 -11.71
C ASP A 56 23.41 11.10 -10.24
N SER A 57 23.08 10.18 -9.33
CA SER A 57 22.80 10.47 -7.91
C SER A 57 21.73 11.56 -7.74
N LEU A 58 20.67 11.51 -8.55
CA LEU A 58 19.56 12.45 -8.45
C LEU A 58 18.66 12.07 -7.28
N PRO A 59 18.21 13.03 -6.46
CA PRO A 59 17.33 12.74 -5.34
C PRO A 59 15.95 12.27 -5.82
N ILE A 60 15.38 11.29 -5.12
CA ILE A 60 13.98 10.87 -5.29
C ILE A 60 13.19 11.39 -4.10
N TRP A 61 12.25 12.29 -4.37
CA TRP A 61 11.45 12.94 -3.34
C TRP A 61 10.18 12.16 -3.03
N VAL A 62 9.89 12.04 -1.75
CA VAL A 62 8.63 11.48 -1.24
C VAL A 62 7.92 12.57 -0.46
N VAL A 63 6.70 12.89 -0.88
CA VAL A 63 5.86 13.87 -0.20
C VAL A 63 4.81 13.14 0.62
N LYS A 64 4.82 13.36 1.92
CA LYS A 64 3.81 12.87 2.85
C LYS A 64 2.83 13.98 3.19
N ILE A 65 1.53 13.72 3.00
CA ILE A 65 0.44 14.59 3.43
C ILE A 65 -0.38 13.87 4.51
N SER A 66 -0.33 14.38 5.74
CA SER A 66 -1.09 13.86 6.89
C SER A 66 -1.04 14.87 8.04
N SER A 67 -1.93 14.75 9.02
CA SER A 67 -1.74 15.43 10.30
C SER A 67 -0.40 15.00 10.92
N ASN A 68 0.46 15.91 11.36
CA ASN A 68 1.80 15.59 11.91
C ASN A 68 2.69 14.80 10.92
N PRO A 69 2.98 15.37 9.74
CA PRO A 69 3.57 14.63 8.62
C PRO A 69 5.02 14.19 8.85
N THR A 70 5.68 14.65 9.91
CA THR A 70 7.04 14.23 10.31
C THR A 70 7.08 12.97 11.16
N GLN A 71 5.93 12.41 11.55
CA GLN A 71 5.82 11.18 12.33
C GLN A 71 5.18 10.09 11.48
N ASN A 72 5.52 8.83 11.75
CA ASN A 72 4.73 7.69 11.26
C ASN A 72 3.53 7.50 12.19
N LEU A 73 2.32 7.46 11.64
CA LEU A 73 1.08 7.35 12.41
C LEU A 73 0.37 6.04 12.08
N ASP A 74 -0.24 5.44 13.10
CA ASP A 74 -0.94 4.16 13.02
C ASP A 74 -2.31 4.26 12.30
N LYS A 75 -2.29 4.73 11.05
CA LYS A 75 -3.42 5.05 10.17
C LYS A 75 -3.29 4.30 8.83
N PRO A 76 -4.39 4.14 8.08
CA PRO A 76 -4.29 3.64 6.71
C PRO A 76 -3.42 4.55 5.86
N ALA A 77 -2.52 3.95 5.10
CA ALA A 77 -1.63 4.66 4.19
C ALA A 77 -2.02 4.44 2.73
N THR A 78 -1.84 5.45 1.87
CA THR A 78 -2.02 5.35 0.42
C THR A 78 -0.75 5.80 -0.31
N LEU A 79 -0.49 5.23 -1.48
CA LEU A 79 0.67 5.57 -2.31
C LEU A 79 0.25 6.00 -3.72
N VAL A 80 0.89 7.04 -4.24
CA VAL A 80 0.75 7.46 -5.64
C VAL A 80 2.13 7.69 -6.24
N VAL A 81 2.39 7.08 -7.38
CA VAL A 81 3.68 7.14 -8.06
C VAL A 81 3.49 7.69 -9.48
N GLY A 82 4.22 8.76 -9.79
CA GLY A 82 4.40 9.31 -11.13
C GLY A 82 5.76 8.97 -11.73
N ALA A 83 5.85 9.04 -13.06
CA ALA A 83 7.04 8.75 -13.86
C ALA A 83 7.79 7.48 -13.44
N HIS A 84 7.05 6.36 -13.31
CA HIS A 84 7.64 5.03 -13.22
C HIS A 84 8.42 4.71 -14.51
N HIS A 85 7.83 5.10 -15.65
CA HIS A 85 8.55 5.35 -16.88
C HIS A 85 8.67 6.84 -17.12
N ALA A 86 9.84 7.27 -17.58
CA ALA A 86 10.19 8.68 -17.68
C ALA A 86 9.32 9.48 -18.66
N GLU A 87 8.86 8.87 -19.75
CA GLU A 87 8.06 9.56 -20.76
C GLU A 87 6.59 9.73 -20.36
N GLU A 88 6.14 9.13 -19.26
CA GLU A 88 4.73 9.11 -18.86
C GLU A 88 4.40 10.28 -17.92
N ILE A 89 4.65 11.51 -18.42
CA ILE A 89 4.66 12.78 -17.66
C ILE A 89 3.31 13.12 -17.02
N LEU A 90 2.19 12.68 -17.61
CA LEU A 90 0.85 12.95 -17.05
C LEU A 90 0.70 12.46 -15.61
N GLY A 91 1.39 11.38 -15.22
CA GLY A 91 1.41 10.91 -13.83
C GLY A 91 2.06 11.92 -12.87
N VAL A 92 3.11 12.61 -13.31
CA VAL A 92 3.80 13.66 -12.53
C VAL A 92 2.83 14.82 -12.30
N GLU A 93 2.23 15.32 -13.36
CA GLU A 93 1.26 16.44 -13.30
C GLU A 93 0.06 16.11 -12.41
N SER A 94 -0.48 14.89 -12.54
CA SER A 94 -1.56 14.41 -11.69
C SER A 94 -1.18 14.40 -10.21
N THR A 95 0.02 13.94 -9.85
CA THR A 95 0.46 13.95 -8.44
C THR A 95 0.56 15.36 -7.88
N LEU A 96 1.17 16.29 -8.62
CA LEU A 96 1.33 17.69 -8.21
C LEU A 96 -0.02 18.38 -8.07
N TRP A 97 -0.92 18.16 -9.04
CA TRP A 97 -2.27 18.70 -9.00
C TRP A 97 -3.03 18.24 -7.76
N THR A 98 -3.05 16.94 -7.46
CA THR A 98 -3.75 16.43 -6.28
C THR A 98 -3.18 17.03 -4.99
N MET A 99 -1.85 17.11 -4.85
CA MET A 99 -1.24 17.69 -3.64
C MET A 99 -1.62 19.16 -3.46
N ASN A 100 -1.61 19.96 -4.52
CA ASN A 100 -2.06 21.35 -4.48
C ASN A 100 -3.54 21.44 -4.14
N GLU A 101 -4.40 20.73 -4.86
CA GLU A 101 -5.85 20.82 -4.66
C GLU A 101 -6.25 20.39 -3.23
N LEU A 102 -5.70 19.29 -2.74
CA LEU A 102 -5.96 18.78 -1.39
C LEU A 102 -5.53 19.78 -0.30
N THR A 103 -4.33 20.36 -0.41
CA THR A 103 -3.81 21.33 0.57
C THR A 103 -4.59 22.65 0.52
N GLN A 104 -4.99 23.10 -0.67
CA GLN A 104 -5.84 24.28 -0.81
C GLN A 104 -7.25 24.04 -0.23
N ASN A 105 -7.88 22.90 -0.53
CA ASN A 105 -9.18 22.53 0.03
C ASN A 105 -9.13 22.47 1.57
N TYR A 106 -8.07 21.89 2.13
CA TYR A 106 -7.83 21.90 3.58
C TYR A 106 -7.73 23.32 4.14
N SER A 107 -6.97 24.20 3.47
CA SER A 107 -6.81 25.60 3.91
C SER A 107 -8.13 26.38 3.89
N GLN A 108 -9.06 26.00 3.01
CA GLN A 108 -10.39 26.58 2.89
C GLN A 108 -11.41 25.96 3.86
N GLY A 109 -11.01 24.97 4.65
CA GLY A 109 -11.88 24.30 5.62
C GLY A 109 -12.81 23.25 4.99
N ASP A 110 -12.45 22.69 3.83
CA ASP A 110 -13.20 21.59 3.25
C ASP A 110 -13.22 20.38 4.20
N SER A 111 -14.42 19.85 4.45
CA SER A 111 -14.62 18.80 5.45
C SER A 111 -14.02 17.46 5.04
N LEU A 112 -13.98 17.13 3.74
CA LEU A 112 -13.43 15.87 3.26
C LEU A 112 -11.90 15.93 3.25
N ALA A 113 -11.31 17.01 2.75
CA ALA A 113 -9.86 17.24 2.83
C ALA A 113 -9.38 17.19 4.29
N THR A 114 -10.11 17.84 5.21
CA THR A 114 -9.83 17.80 6.64
C THR A 114 -9.94 16.39 7.22
N LEU A 115 -10.98 15.64 6.84
CA LEU A 115 -11.14 14.24 7.25
C LEU A 115 -9.95 13.40 6.81
N TRP A 116 -9.63 13.40 5.51
CA TRP A 116 -8.58 12.55 4.94
C TRP A 116 -7.19 12.89 5.49
N ILE A 117 -6.85 14.18 5.63
CA ILE A 117 -5.58 14.59 6.25
C ILE A 117 -5.49 14.10 7.71
N ASN A 118 -6.59 14.14 8.45
CA ASN A 118 -6.61 13.68 9.84
C ASN A 118 -6.64 12.16 9.98
N SER A 119 -7.14 11.41 9.00
CA SER A 119 -7.35 9.97 9.12
C SER A 119 -6.40 9.10 8.29
N LEU A 120 -5.66 9.67 7.33
CA LEU A 120 -4.78 8.92 6.42
C LEU A 120 -3.33 9.38 6.49
N GLU A 121 -2.42 8.50 6.05
CA GLU A 121 -1.05 8.84 5.67
C GLU A 121 -0.95 8.77 4.13
N MET A 122 -0.97 9.91 3.44
CA MET A 122 -0.96 9.94 1.97
C MET A 122 0.46 10.19 1.46
N PHE A 123 1.01 9.26 0.68
CA PHE A 123 2.36 9.33 0.14
C PHE A 123 2.34 9.54 -1.38
N PHE A 124 3.13 10.50 -1.85
CA PHE A 124 3.28 10.83 -3.25
C PHE A 124 4.76 10.75 -3.64
N ILE A 125 5.05 10.09 -4.75
CA ILE A 125 6.35 10.10 -5.41
C ILE A 125 6.10 10.72 -6.79
N PRO A 126 6.29 12.04 -6.97
CA PRO A 126 5.95 12.69 -8.23
C PRO A 126 6.78 12.17 -9.40
N VAL A 127 8.08 11.96 -9.17
CA VAL A 127 9.03 11.47 -10.18
C VAL A 127 9.85 10.34 -9.60
N LEU A 128 9.53 9.10 -9.98
CA LEU A 128 10.30 7.93 -9.54
C LEU A 128 11.57 7.72 -10.37
N ASN A 129 11.53 8.00 -11.69
CA ASN A 129 12.69 7.91 -12.59
C ASN A 129 13.20 9.31 -12.99
N PRO A 130 13.87 10.06 -12.08
CA PRO A 130 14.28 11.43 -12.38
C PRO A 130 15.40 11.51 -13.43
N GLU A 131 16.19 10.45 -13.61
CA GLU A 131 17.23 10.41 -14.64
C GLU A 131 16.64 10.41 -16.05
N GLY A 132 15.74 9.48 -16.34
CA GLY A 132 15.05 9.45 -17.62
C GLY A 132 14.16 10.68 -17.81
N PHE A 133 13.51 11.15 -16.74
CA PHE A 133 12.56 12.26 -16.80
C PHE A 133 13.20 13.57 -17.28
N ARG A 134 14.48 13.81 -16.97
CA ARG A 134 15.22 14.98 -17.47
C ARG A 134 15.46 14.93 -18.97
N PHE A 135 15.75 13.77 -19.55
CA PHE A 135 15.87 13.64 -21.01
C PHE A 135 14.57 13.99 -21.70
N VAL A 136 13.44 13.64 -21.07
CA VAL A 136 12.12 13.90 -21.61
C VAL A 136 11.79 15.39 -21.52
N THR A 137 11.79 15.96 -20.31
CA THR A 137 11.34 17.33 -20.05
C THR A 137 12.32 18.40 -20.50
N GLU A 138 13.62 18.09 -20.54
CA GLU A 138 14.67 18.97 -21.06
C GLU A 138 15.16 18.53 -22.46
N SER A 139 14.32 17.81 -23.22
CA SER A 139 14.69 17.22 -24.53
C SER A 139 15.28 18.22 -25.53
N ALA A 140 14.84 19.48 -25.53
CA ALA A 140 15.41 20.53 -26.37
C ALA A 140 16.86 20.90 -26.01
N PHE A 141 17.22 20.83 -24.72
CA PHE A 141 18.59 21.03 -24.25
C PHE A 141 19.45 19.81 -24.62
N TYR A 142 18.98 18.60 -24.26
CA TYR A 142 19.72 17.37 -24.56
C TYR A 142 19.88 17.13 -26.07
N SER A 143 18.93 17.57 -26.90
CA SER A 143 19.06 17.50 -28.36
C SER A 143 20.26 18.29 -28.87
N GLN A 144 20.52 19.47 -28.30
CA GLN A 144 21.68 20.30 -28.68
C GLN A 144 23.02 19.68 -28.26
N VAL A 145 23.03 18.98 -27.12
CA VAL A 145 24.25 18.38 -26.56
C VAL A 145 24.58 17.03 -27.20
N THR A 146 23.56 16.22 -27.48
CA THR A 146 23.72 14.85 -27.99
C THR A 146 23.63 14.74 -29.50
N GLY A 147 23.01 15.72 -30.17
CA GLY A 147 22.67 15.65 -31.60
C GLY A 147 21.49 14.74 -31.93
N ILE A 148 20.84 14.15 -30.91
CA ILE A 148 19.62 13.34 -31.06
C ILE A 148 18.42 14.30 -31.16
N ASP A 149 17.42 14.01 -31.99
CA ASP A 149 16.25 14.87 -32.10
C ASP A 149 15.37 14.85 -30.83
N SER A 150 14.74 15.98 -30.51
CA SER A 150 13.93 16.13 -29.29
C SER A 150 12.73 15.17 -29.22
N LEU A 151 12.15 14.81 -30.37
CA LEU A 151 11.01 13.88 -30.49
C LEU A 151 11.40 12.41 -30.28
N THR A 152 12.70 12.11 -30.22
CA THR A 152 13.22 10.79 -29.83
C THR A 152 13.58 10.79 -28.35
N LEU A 153 14.08 11.92 -27.83
CA LEU A 153 14.44 12.09 -26.42
C LEU A 153 13.21 12.21 -25.49
N ASP A 154 12.11 12.82 -25.97
CA ASP A 154 10.83 12.84 -25.23
C ASP A 154 10.21 11.45 -25.00
N LYS A 155 10.77 10.43 -25.66
CA LYS A 155 10.41 9.02 -25.55
C LYS A 155 11.41 8.21 -24.71
N VAL A 156 12.34 8.83 -24.00
CA VAL A 156 13.19 8.07 -23.06
C VAL A 156 12.32 7.49 -21.95
N ARG A 157 12.44 6.18 -21.74
CA ARG A 157 11.54 5.40 -20.88
C ARG A 157 12.18 4.93 -19.59
N LYS A 158 13.35 4.32 -19.75
CA LYS A 158 14.11 3.62 -18.71
C LYS A 158 15.00 4.61 -17.95
N ASN A 159 15.63 4.17 -16.86
CA ASN A 159 16.65 4.96 -16.17
C ASN A 159 17.99 4.93 -16.94
N LYS A 160 19.08 5.48 -16.37
CA LYS A 160 20.38 5.55 -17.08
C LYS A 160 21.29 4.35 -16.90
N PHE A 161 20.78 3.24 -16.37
CA PHE A 161 21.59 2.03 -16.16
C PHE A 161 22.25 1.56 -17.47
N ASP A 162 23.58 1.50 -17.50
CA ASP A 162 24.35 0.95 -18.64
C ASP A 162 24.10 -0.57 -18.72
N SER A 163 23.17 -0.98 -19.59
CA SER A 163 22.70 -2.35 -19.64
C SER A 163 23.61 -3.25 -20.45
N ASN A 164 24.35 -2.69 -21.41
CA ASN A 164 25.29 -3.44 -22.24
C ASN A 164 26.74 -3.47 -21.67
N GLY A 165 27.04 -2.66 -20.67
CA GLY A 165 28.31 -2.61 -19.96
C GLY A 165 29.46 -2.00 -20.77
N ASN A 166 29.16 -1.15 -21.76
CA ASN A 166 30.17 -0.52 -22.61
C ASN A 166 30.78 0.74 -21.98
N GLY A 167 30.27 1.20 -20.83
CA GLY A 167 30.72 2.39 -20.11
C GLY A 167 30.18 3.72 -20.65
N VAL A 168 29.18 3.68 -21.54
CA VAL A 168 28.54 4.83 -22.18
C VAL A 168 27.03 4.67 -22.06
N TYR A 169 26.32 5.73 -21.66
CA TYR A 169 24.86 5.70 -21.66
C TYR A 169 24.32 5.97 -23.06
N ASP A 170 23.74 4.94 -23.66
CA ASP A 170 23.10 4.95 -24.97
C ASP A 170 21.61 5.30 -24.84
N ALA A 171 21.27 6.59 -24.75
CA ALA A 171 19.88 7.06 -24.65
C ALA A 171 19.00 6.69 -25.86
N VAL A 172 19.65 6.42 -27.01
CA VAL A 172 19.02 6.04 -28.27
C VAL A 172 19.95 5.08 -29.00
N LEU A 173 19.42 3.94 -29.43
CA LEU A 173 20.11 2.99 -30.30
C LEU A 173 19.37 2.90 -31.63
N ASN A 174 20.09 2.91 -32.76
CA ASN A 174 19.50 2.83 -34.11
C ASN A 174 18.37 3.85 -34.39
N GLY A 175 18.42 5.03 -33.75
CA GLY A 175 17.39 6.06 -33.86
C GLY A 175 16.11 5.76 -33.06
N GLN A 176 16.14 4.79 -32.14
CA GLN A 176 15.03 4.44 -31.25
C GLN A 176 15.45 4.49 -29.78
N SER A 177 14.69 5.20 -28.95
CA SER A 177 14.87 5.23 -27.49
C SER A 177 14.33 3.99 -26.76
N LEU A 178 13.66 3.08 -27.48
CA LEU A 178 13.12 1.83 -26.92
C LEU A 178 14.17 0.71 -26.86
N GLU A 179 15.19 0.75 -27.71
CA GLU A 179 16.26 -0.25 -27.76
C GLU A 179 17.56 0.27 -27.14
N ALA A 180 17.42 1.15 -26.15
CA ALA A 180 18.50 1.89 -25.52
C ALA A 180 18.89 1.30 -24.16
N ASP A 181 19.91 1.85 -23.53
CA ASP A 181 20.29 1.53 -22.16
C ASP A 181 19.15 1.78 -21.16
N GLY A 182 19.28 1.18 -19.99
CA GLY A 182 18.40 1.38 -18.84
C GLY A 182 17.61 0.15 -18.46
N VAL A 183 17.02 0.21 -17.27
CA VAL A 183 16.07 -0.78 -16.74
C VAL A 183 14.63 -0.24 -16.83
N ASP A 184 13.69 -1.07 -17.30
CA ASP A 184 12.26 -0.80 -17.14
C ASP A 184 11.92 -1.02 -15.66
N LEU A 185 11.71 0.06 -14.92
CA LEU A 185 11.43 0.00 -13.47
C LEU A 185 10.17 -0.81 -13.16
N ASN A 186 9.18 -0.81 -14.06
CA ASN A 186 7.98 -1.65 -13.95
C ASN A 186 8.22 -3.07 -14.52
N ARG A 187 9.47 -3.52 -14.59
CA ARG A 187 9.90 -4.92 -14.73
C ARG A 187 10.87 -5.35 -13.62
N ASN A 188 11.27 -4.44 -12.72
CA ASN A 188 12.32 -4.69 -11.74
C ASN A 188 11.84 -5.32 -10.41
N TYR A 189 10.57 -5.73 -10.30
CA TYR A 189 10.03 -6.38 -9.10
C TYR A 189 10.24 -7.91 -9.11
N ASP A 190 10.28 -8.59 -7.96
CA ASP A 190 10.56 -10.04 -7.88
C ASP A 190 9.43 -10.97 -8.34
N ILE A 191 8.23 -10.45 -8.59
CA ILE A 191 7.08 -11.25 -8.98
C ILE A 191 7.27 -11.89 -10.36
N ASN A 192 7.21 -13.23 -10.43
CA ASN A 192 7.43 -14.00 -11.65
C ASN A 192 8.72 -13.61 -12.40
N TRP A 193 9.77 -13.24 -11.65
CA TRP A 193 11.03 -12.69 -12.17
C TRP A 193 11.66 -13.50 -13.32
N ASN A 194 11.59 -14.84 -13.23
CA ASN A 194 12.19 -15.72 -14.22
C ASN A 194 11.53 -15.64 -15.61
N LEU A 195 10.33 -15.07 -15.71
CA LEU A 195 9.61 -14.85 -16.97
C LEU A 195 9.85 -13.45 -17.55
N ALA A 196 10.45 -12.53 -16.79
CA ALA A 196 10.69 -11.17 -17.24
C ALA A 196 11.89 -11.10 -18.20
N ASP A 197 11.87 -10.11 -19.08
CA ASP A 197 12.82 -9.95 -20.20
C ASP A 197 14.25 -9.71 -19.70
N ILE A 198 15.20 -10.50 -20.23
CA ILE A 198 16.62 -10.47 -19.87
C ILE A 198 17.49 -9.78 -20.92
N GLU A 199 16.93 -9.43 -22.08
CA GLU A 199 17.71 -8.86 -23.18
C GLU A 199 18.10 -7.42 -22.83
N PRO A 200 19.40 -7.09 -22.64
CA PRO A 200 19.81 -5.81 -22.05
C PRO A 200 19.35 -4.57 -22.83
N MET A 201 19.27 -4.67 -24.15
CA MET A 201 18.80 -3.58 -25.01
C MET A 201 17.28 -3.58 -25.18
N SER A 202 16.52 -4.48 -24.58
CA SER A 202 15.06 -4.49 -24.69
C SER A 202 14.44 -3.29 -23.97
N SER A 203 13.36 -2.76 -24.54
CA SER A 203 12.47 -1.80 -23.88
C SER A 203 11.86 -2.31 -22.57
N PHE A 204 11.90 -3.63 -22.35
CA PHE A 204 11.39 -4.30 -21.16
C PHE A 204 12.49 -4.93 -20.29
N PHE A 205 13.77 -4.61 -20.55
CA PHE A 205 14.88 -5.15 -19.77
C PHE A 205 14.64 -4.94 -18.27
N LYS A 206 14.62 -6.04 -17.53
CA LYS A 206 14.18 -6.06 -16.13
C LYS A 206 15.24 -5.65 -15.12
N GLY A 207 16.50 -5.56 -15.53
CA GLY A 207 17.64 -5.38 -14.62
C GLY A 207 18.32 -6.70 -14.22
N ASN A 208 19.43 -6.58 -13.49
CA ASN A 208 20.34 -7.70 -13.19
C ASN A 208 19.82 -8.64 -12.11
N SER A 209 18.98 -8.13 -11.20
CA SER A 209 18.33 -8.89 -10.12
C SER A 209 17.03 -8.19 -9.73
N PRO A 210 16.10 -8.88 -9.06
CA PRO A 210 14.94 -8.20 -8.51
C PRO A 210 15.39 -7.05 -7.60
N PHE A 211 14.69 -5.92 -7.70
CA PHE A 211 14.99 -4.69 -6.99
C PHE A 211 16.44 -4.22 -7.18
N SER A 212 17.04 -4.42 -8.36
CA SER A 212 18.40 -3.92 -8.62
C SER A 212 18.46 -2.40 -8.65
N GLU A 213 17.36 -1.73 -8.99
CA GLU A 213 17.32 -0.29 -9.16
C GLU A 213 16.93 0.42 -7.84
N PRO A 214 17.69 1.44 -7.40
CA PRO A 214 17.41 2.16 -6.15
C PRO A 214 16.03 2.82 -6.15
N GLU A 215 15.51 3.19 -7.32
CA GLU A 215 14.15 3.67 -7.52
C GLU A 215 13.13 2.63 -7.03
N VAL A 216 13.28 1.38 -7.43
CA VAL A 216 12.32 0.32 -7.09
C VAL A 216 12.54 -0.19 -5.67
N GLN A 217 13.77 -0.15 -5.16
CA GLN A 217 14.09 -0.39 -3.74
C GLN A 217 13.36 0.60 -2.83
N LEU A 218 13.34 1.90 -3.17
CA LEU A 218 12.57 2.90 -2.43
C LEU A 218 11.09 2.53 -2.33
N VAL A 219 10.47 2.15 -3.46
CA VAL A 219 9.05 1.78 -3.49
C VAL A 219 8.78 0.54 -2.64
N LYS A 220 9.68 -0.46 -2.71
CA LYS A 220 9.62 -1.67 -1.91
C LYS A 220 9.69 -1.33 -0.41
N ASP A 221 10.68 -0.56 0.00
CA ASP A 221 10.94 -0.25 1.41
C ASP A 221 9.78 0.56 2.02
N LEU A 222 9.22 1.53 1.27
CA LEU A 222 8.00 2.24 1.65
C LEU A 222 6.81 1.28 1.80
N ALA A 223 6.61 0.35 0.87
CA ALA A 223 5.48 -0.57 0.94
C ALA A 223 5.59 -1.56 2.10
N GLU A 224 6.81 -2.01 2.42
CA GLU A 224 7.09 -2.87 3.56
C GLU A 224 6.94 -2.15 4.90
N GLN A 225 7.28 -0.87 4.97
CA GLN A 225 7.15 -0.05 6.16
C GLN A 225 5.71 0.43 6.38
N GLU A 226 5.02 0.91 5.35
CA GLU A 226 3.75 1.62 5.51
C GLU A 226 2.52 0.72 5.30
N LYS A 227 2.68 -0.43 4.63
CA LYS A 227 1.61 -1.40 4.34
C LYS A 227 0.35 -0.73 3.76
N PHE A 228 0.54 -0.06 2.63
CA PHE A 228 -0.50 0.72 1.96
C PHE A 228 -1.80 -0.08 1.73
N VAL A 229 -2.96 0.54 1.97
CA VAL A 229 -4.27 -0.04 1.61
C VAL A 229 -4.51 0.03 0.11
N PHE A 230 -4.13 1.15 -0.50
CA PHE A 230 -4.24 1.40 -1.93
C PHE A 230 -2.96 2.01 -2.49
N ALA A 231 -2.65 1.66 -3.74
CA ALA A 231 -1.59 2.31 -4.49
C ALA A 231 -2.05 2.63 -5.91
N ILE A 232 -1.62 3.77 -6.46
CA ILE A 232 -1.74 4.08 -7.89
C ILE A 232 -0.34 4.24 -8.47
N LEU A 233 -0.04 3.44 -9.50
CA LEU A 233 1.11 3.59 -10.37
C LEU A 233 0.59 4.23 -11.66
N TYR A 234 0.82 5.54 -11.84
CA TYR A 234 0.38 6.22 -13.06
C TYR A 234 1.28 5.83 -14.23
N HIS A 235 0.63 5.59 -15.36
CA HIS A 235 1.23 5.29 -16.64
C HIS A 235 0.53 6.09 -17.74
N SER A 236 1.06 6.06 -18.95
CA SER A 236 0.40 6.61 -20.14
C SER A 236 0.78 5.81 -21.38
N SER A 237 -0.17 5.58 -22.28
CA SER A 237 0.07 4.69 -23.42
C SER A 237 0.77 5.40 -24.56
N ARG A 238 2.03 5.01 -24.84
CA ARG A 238 2.80 5.50 -25.99
C ARG A 238 2.10 5.25 -27.33
N LEU A 239 1.57 4.04 -27.54
CA LEU A 239 0.97 3.61 -28.82
C LEU A 239 -0.56 3.80 -28.86
N GLY A 240 -1.15 4.37 -27.81
CA GLY A 240 -2.60 4.54 -27.65
C GLY A 240 -3.38 3.24 -27.41
N SER A 241 -2.80 2.07 -27.66
CA SER A 241 -3.47 0.76 -27.51
C SER A 241 -3.90 0.48 -26.08
N ASN A 242 -3.23 1.06 -25.08
CA ASN A 242 -3.58 0.98 -23.67
C ASN A 242 -4.14 2.26 -23.09
N ALA A 243 -4.33 3.31 -23.90
CA ALA A 243 -4.82 4.59 -23.42
C ALA A 243 -6.19 4.43 -22.73
N GLU A 244 -6.38 5.20 -21.65
CA GLU A 244 -7.65 5.26 -20.92
C GLU A 244 -8.12 3.91 -20.36
N LYS A 245 -7.15 3.15 -19.83
CA LYS A 245 -7.37 1.86 -19.17
C LYS A 245 -6.89 1.88 -17.74
N ILE A 246 -7.50 1.03 -16.93
CA ILE A 246 -7.07 0.72 -15.58
C ILE A 246 -6.78 -0.76 -15.52
N PHE A 247 -5.54 -1.10 -15.20
CA PHE A 247 -5.14 -2.47 -14.92
C PHE A 247 -5.06 -2.69 -13.42
N TYR A 248 -5.55 -3.83 -12.98
CA TYR A 248 -5.46 -4.29 -11.59
C TYR A 248 -5.28 -5.80 -11.57
N CYS A 249 -4.78 -6.30 -10.45
CA CYS A 249 -4.58 -7.73 -10.26
C CYS A 249 -5.93 -8.39 -10.04
N GLY A 250 -6.26 -9.41 -10.84
CA GLY A 250 -7.51 -10.14 -10.63
C GLY A 250 -7.56 -11.54 -11.22
N THR A 251 -6.96 -11.71 -12.40
CA THR A 251 -6.56 -12.97 -13.04
C THR A 251 -5.49 -13.78 -12.31
N VAL A 252 -5.36 -15.10 -12.42
CA VAL A 252 -4.13 -15.84 -12.77
C VAL A 252 -4.56 -17.06 -13.60
N ASN A 253 -4.07 -17.18 -14.83
CA ASN A 253 -4.51 -18.23 -15.76
C ASN A 253 -6.06 -18.40 -15.81
N THR A 254 -6.80 -17.28 -15.87
CA THR A 254 -8.27 -17.18 -15.82
C THR A 254 -8.96 -17.50 -14.49
N VAL A 255 -8.22 -17.90 -13.45
CA VAL A 255 -8.75 -18.08 -12.10
C VAL A 255 -8.69 -16.76 -11.33
N LEU A 256 -9.72 -16.43 -10.56
CA LEU A 256 -9.72 -15.21 -9.75
C LEU A 256 -8.84 -15.36 -8.51
N TYR A 257 -7.99 -14.36 -8.23
CA TYR A 257 -7.33 -14.25 -6.93
C TYR A 257 -8.37 -14.18 -5.79
N PRO A 258 -8.05 -14.68 -4.58
CA PRO A 258 -9.08 -14.91 -3.57
C PRO A 258 -9.87 -13.69 -3.11
N ASP A 259 -9.20 -12.55 -2.91
CA ASP A 259 -9.80 -11.31 -2.40
C ASP A 259 -10.12 -10.30 -3.51
N VAL A 260 -9.94 -10.64 -4.80
CA VAL A 260 -10.27 -9.74 -5.93
C VAL A 260 -11.75 -9.36 -5.94
N ILE A 261 -12.62 -10.19 -5.37
CA ILE A 261 -14.05 -9.88 -5.23
C ILE A 261 -14.29 -8.58 -4.44
N ASN A 262 -13.38 -8.25 -3.52
CA ASN A 262 -13.42 -6.99 -2.78
C ASN A 262 -12.82 -5.83 -3.60
N PHE A 263 -11.93 -6.14 -4.54
CA PHE A 263 -11.23 -5.16 -5.37
C PHE A 263 -12.10 -4.65 -6.53
N ILE A 264 -12.87 -5.53 -7.19
CA ILE A 264 -13.67 -5.21 -8.39
C ILE A 264 -14.63 -4.02 -8.16
N PRO A 265 -15.43 -3.95 -7.08
CA PRO A 265 -16.35 -2.82 -6.87
C PRO A 265 -15.64 -1.49 -6.60
N ILE A 266 -14.40 -1.54 -6.08
CA ILE A 266 -13.56 -0.36 -5.87
C ILE A 266 -12.97 0.08 -7.20
N ALA A 267 -12.45 -0.85 -8.01
CA ALA A 267 -11.99 -0.54 -9.35
C ALA A 267 -13.11 0.07 -10.22
N ASP A 268 -14.35 -0.44 -10.07
CA ASP A 268 -15.51 0.14 -10.74
C ASP A 268 -15.76 1.58 -10.32
N SER A 269 -15.75 1.90 -9.02
CA SER A 269 -15.99 3.27 -8.58
C SER A 269 -14.88 4.24 -9.00
N VAL A 270 -13.62 3.78 -8.99
CA VAL A 270 -12.47 4.55 -9.50
C VAL A 270 -12.66 4.89 -10.98
N ARG A 271 -13.00 3.91 -11.83
CA ARG A 271 -13.21 4.23 -13.27
C ARG A 271 -14.36 5.19 -13.51
N GLN A 272 -15.40 5.23 -12.67
CA GLN A 272 -16.49 6.20 -12.83
C GLN A 272 -16.02 7.65 -12.65
N LYS A 273 -14.89 7.88 -11.98
CA LYS A 273 -14.26 9.21 -11.84
C LYS A 273 -13.35 9.58 -13.02
N LEU A 274 -13.15 8.66 -13.97
CA LEU A 274 -12.24 8.80 -15.10
C LEU A 274 -13.03 8.75 -16.42
N PRO A 275 -13.76 9.82 -16.79
CA PRO A 275 -14.34 9.94 -18.12
C PRO A 275 -13.25 9.96 -19.19
N LYS A 276 -13.56 9.40 -20.36
CA LYS A 276 -12.66 9.45 -21.51
C LYS A 276 -12.54 10.86 -22.07
N ASP A 277 -11.39 11.17 -22.67
CA ASP A 277 -11.07 12.45 -23.32
C ASP A 277 -12.03 12.75 -24.48
N SER A 278 -12.59 11.70 -25.10
CA SER A 278 -13.63 11.82 -26.11
C SER A 278 -14.96 12.37 -25.58
N GLY A 279 -15.12 12.42 -24.25
CA GLY A 279 -16.38 12.73 -23.57
C GLY A 279 -17.40 11.58 -23.57
N VAL A 280 -17.05 10.43 -24.15
CA VAL A 280 -17.97 9.28 -24.28
C VAL A 280 -17.48 8.10 -23.45
N GLY A 281 -18.23 7.79 -22.39
CA GLY A 281 -17.93 6.70 -21.49
C GLY A 281 -16.78 7.00 -20.52
N VAL A 282 -16.33 5.94 -19.84
CA VAL A 282 -15.30 6.00 -18.81
C VAL A 282 -14.17 5.03 -19.13
N TYR A 283 -13.06 5.16 -18.42
CA TYR A 283 -11.89 4.29 -18.58
C TYR A 283 -12.27 2.82 -18.46
N SER A 284 -11.59 1.98 -19.23
CA SER A 284 -11.89 0.54 -19.32
C SER A 284 -11.10 -0.24 -18.27
N LEU A 285 -11.77 -1.18 -17.58
CA LEU A 285 -11.17 -2.04 -16.56
C LEU A 285 -10.59 -3.31 -17.17
N PHE A 286 -9.38 -3.69 -16.75
CA PHE A 286 -8.70 -4.91 -17.17
C PHE A 286 -8.13 -5.66 -15.96
N ALA A 287 -8.77 -6.77 -15.61
CA ALA A 287 -8.30 -7.74 -14.62
C ALA A 287 -7.40 -8.78 -15.30
N ILE A 288 -6.17 -8.40 -15.63
CA ILE A 288 -5.24 -9.30 -16.31
C ILE A 288 -4.26 -9.84 -15.29
N SER A 289 -4.04 -11.15 -15.33
CA SER A 289 -2.71 -11.68 -15.05
C SER A 289 -2.53 -12.95 -15.87
N ASP A 290 -1.90 -12.81 -17.02
CA ASP A 290 -1.06 -13.90 -17.51
C ASP A 290 0.23 -13.89 -16.67
N LEU A 291 0.82 -15.05 -16.42
CA LEU A 291 2.10 -15.15 -15.70
C LEU A 291 3.18 -14.30 -16.41
N ASN A 292 3.19 -14.30 -17.75
CA ASN A 292 4.08 -13.43 -18.52
C ASN A 292 3.75 -11.94 -18.36
N ASP A 293 2.47 -11.58 -18.34
CA ASP A 293 2.06 -10.18 -18.13
C ASP A 293 2.42 -9.69 -16.73
N SER A 294 2.45 -10.58 -15.74
CA SER A 294 2.79 -10.22 -14.37
C SER A 294 4.28 -10.06 -14.09
N ALA A 295 5.13 -10.64 -14.94
CA ALA A 295 6.56 -10.72 -14.71
C ALA A 295 7.18 -9.33 -14.48
N GLY A 296 7.72 -9.14 -13.28
CA GLY A 296 8.46 -7.95 -12.90
C GLY A 296 7.63 -6.71 -12.58
N LYS A 297 6.29 -6.75 -12.62
CA LYS A 297 5.48 -5.52 -12.52
C LYS A 297 5.06 -5.18 -11.09
N GLY A 298 5.14 -3.89 -10.76
CA GLY A 298 4.85 -3.40 -9.41
C GLY A 298 3.42 -3.68 -8.93
N ARG A 299 2.42 -3.53 -9.79
CA ARG A 299 1.01 -3.75 -9.40
C ARG A 299 0.76 -5.15 -8.81
N PHE A 300 1.38 -6.17 -9.40
CA PHE A 300 1.23 -7.55 -8.92
C PHE A 300 1.99 -7.78 -7.65
N TRP A 301 3.20 -7.24 -7.56
CA TRP A 301 3.98 -7.28 -6.34
C TRP A 301 3.23 -6.68 -5.15
N PHE A 302 2.69 -5.46 -5.30
CA PHE A 302 1.87 -4.82 -4.27
C PHE A 302 0.69 -5.68 -3.83
N TYR A 303 -0.05 -6.23 -4.79
CA TYR A 303 -1.22 -7.04 -4.49
C TYR A 303 -0.87 -8.37 -3.81
N ILE A 304 0.13 -9.07 -4.34
CA ILE A 304 0.46 -10.44 -3.95
C ILE A 304 1.30 -10.45 -2.66
N GLU A 305 2.33 -9.60 -2.56
CA GLU A 305 3.29 -9.59 -1.44
C GLU A 305 2.88 -8.65 -0.30
N GLN A 306 2.22 -7.52 -0.63
CA GLN A 306 1.86 -6.50 0.36
C GLN A 306 0.36 -6.51 0.71
N GLY A 307 -0.47 -7.20 -0.07
CA GLY A 307 -1.93 -7.22 0.12
C GLY A 307 -2.61 -5.90 -0.24
N THR A 308 -1.87 -4.99 -0.89
CA THR A 308 -2.29 -3.64 -1.31
C THR A 308 -3.13 -3.73 -2.58
N PHE A 309 -4.26 -3.01 -2.62
CA PHE A 309 -5.04 -2.87 -3.83
C PHE A 309 -4.39 -1.82 -4.74
N ALA A 310 -3.49 -2.29 -5.60
CA ALA A 310 -2.71 -1.46 -6.51
C ALA A 310 -3.31 -1.36 -7.92
N PHE A 311 -3.40 -0.13 -8.41
CA PHE A 311 -3.86 0.20 -9.74
C PHE A 311 -2.68 0.63 -10.62
N ASN A 312 -2.73 0.25 -11.88
CA ASN A 312 -1.93 0.84 -12.95
C ASN A 312 -2.89 1.59 -13.85
N ILE A 313 -2.86 2.91 -13.84
CA ILE A 313 -3.82 3.76 -14.58
C ILE A 313 -3.11 4.40 -15.75
N GLU A 314 -3.56 4.10 -16.97
CA GLU A 314 -3.05 4.67 -18.22
C GLU A 314 -3.77 5.99 -18.53
N LEU A 315 -3.19 7.09 -18.06
CA LEU A 315 -3.73 8.43 -18.21
C LEU A 315 -3.63 8.93 -19.64
N GLY A 316 -4.70 9.60 -20.07
CA GLY A 316 -4.80 10.29 -21.34
C GLY A 316 -5.03 9.37 -22.55
N SER A 317 -5.68 9.92 -23.57
CA SER A 317 -5.81 9.34 -24.91
C SER A 317 -4.50 9.44 -25.73
N VAL A 318 -3.63 10.37 -25.35
CA VAL A 318 -2.30 10.61 -25.93
C VAL A 318 -1.32 10.78 -24.76
N ILE A 319 -0.07 10.35 -24.96
CA ILE A 319 0.96 10.37 -23.91
C ILE A 319 1.44 11.79 -23.54
N HIS A 320 1.59 12.67 -24.54
CA HIS A 320 1.93 14.10 -24.37
C HIS A 320 0.91 15.00 -25.07
N PRO A 321 -0.26 15.26 -24.47
CA PRO A 321 -1.21 16.23 -25.02
C PRO A 321 -0.62 17.64 -25.19
N GLU A 322 -0.79 18.23 -26.38
CA GLU A 322 -0.39 19.62 -26.65
C GLU A 322 -1.36 20.67 -26.06
N SER A 323 -2.55 20.25 -25.62
CA SER A 323 -3.56 21.17 -25.08
C SER A 323 -3.45 21.25 -23.56
N THR A 324 -3.09 22.43 -23.03
CA THR A 324 -3.09 22.71 -21.58
C THR A 324 -4.44 22.36 -20.93
N GLY A 325 -5.55 22.70 -21.58
CA GLY A 325 -6.88 22.36 -21.06
C GLY A 325 -7.15 20.86 -21.00
N LEU A 326 -6.55 20.07 -21.90
CA LEU A 326 -6.64 18.60 -21.84
C LEU A 326 -5.75 18.05 -20.72
N ILE A 327 -4.52 18.57 -20.56
CA ILE A 327 -3.62 18.20 -19.46
C ILE A 327 -4.31 18.45 -18.11
N ASP A 328 -4.85 19.65 -17.90
CA ASP A 328 -5.53 20.01 -16.65
C ASP A 328 -6.79 19.16 -16.42
N SER A 329 -7.58 18.90 -17.47
CA SER A 329 -8.73 17.99 -17.38
C SER A 329 -8.33 16.58 -16.94
N ILE A 330 -7.20 16.06 -17.44
CA ILE A 330 -6.63 14.77 -17.01
C ILE A 330 -6.21 14.81 -15.53
N CYS A 331 -5.56 15.89 -15.09
CA CYS A 331 -5.18 16.09 -13.69
C CYS A 331 -6.40 16.14 -12.75
N VAL A 332 -7.46 16.83 -13.15
CA VAL A 332 -8.72 16.92 -12.38
C VAL A 332 -9.38 15.54 -12.24
N LYS A 333 -9.57 14.80 -13.35
CA LYS A 333 -10.23 13.49 -13.28
C LYS A 333 -9.42 12.44 -12.54
N SER A 334 -8.08 12.48 -12.65
CA SER A 334 -7.20 11.61 -11.88
C SER A 334 -7.21 11.93 -10.38
N THR A 335 -7.26 13.21 -10.01
CA THR A 335 -7.45 13.66 -8.62
C THR A 335 -8.78 13.15 -8.05
N ASN A 336 -9.88 13.27 -8.79
CA ASN A 336 -11.18 12.73 -8.39
C ASN A 336 -11.16 11.21 -8.18
N ALA A 337 -10.41 10.48 -9.00
CA ALA A 337 -10.23 9.03 -8.87
C ALA A 337 -9.45 8.66 -7.61
N LEU A 338 -8.45 9.47 -7.23
CA LEU A 338 -7.68 9.31 -6.02
C LEU A 338 -8.49 9.64 -4.74
N TYR A 339 -9.32 10.68 -4.79
CA TYR A 339 -10.26 11.00 -3.69
C TYR A 339 -11.25 9.87 -3.42
N GLU A 340 -11.70 9.14 -4.45
CA GLU A 340 -12.49 7.92 -4.25
C GLU A 340 -11.74 6.90 -3.40
N LEU A 341 -10.42 6.75 -3.57
CA LEU A 341 -9.62 5.85 -2.75
C LEU A 341 -9.37 6.38 -1.33
N PHE A 342 -9.24 7.69 -1.14
CA PHE A 342 -9.16 8.30 0.19
C PHE A 342 -10.44 8.05 0.99
N GLU A 343 -11.59 8.17 0.33
CA GLU A 343 -12.89 7.85 0.91
C GLU A 343 -13.01 6.35 1.25
N ARG A 344 -12.61 5.46 0.33
CA ARG A 344 -12.59 4.00 0.56
C ARG A 344 -11.60 3.57 1.63
N SER A 345 -10.66 4.44 1.99
CA SER A 345 -9.70 4.18 3.08
C SER A 345 -10.30 4.43 4.47
N GLN A 346 -11.55 4.88 4.58
CA GLN A 346 -12.20 5.17 5.86
C GLN A 346 -13.02 4.00 6.45
N TYR A 347 -13.42 3.04 5.61
CA TYR A 347 -14.34 1.96 5.98
C TYR A 347 -14.07 0.69 5.17
N GLY A 348 -14.75 -0.43 5.47
CA GLY A 348 -14.52 -1.70 4.79
C GLY A 348 -13.09 -2.21 5.00
N ILE A 349 -12.46 -1.82 6.11
CA ILE A 349 -11.09 -2.17 6.45
C ILE A 349 -11.06 -2.84 7.82
N VAL A 350 -10.33 -3.94 7.90
CA VAL A 350 -9.96 -4.57 9.16
C VAL A 350 -8.50 -4.22 9.45
N LYS A 351 -8.28 -3.51 10.55
CA LYS A 351 -6.96 -3.24 11.11
C LYS A 351 -6.59 -4.35 12.08
N VAL A 352 -5.51 -5.06 11.82
CA VAL A 352 -4.90 -6.03 12.74
C VAL A 352 -3.73 -5.32 13.42
N LYS A 353 -3.66 -5.33 14.76
CA LYS A 353 -2.54 -4.75 15.52
C LYS A 353 -1.95 -5.78 16.48
N VAL A 354 -0.68 -6.14 16.33
CA VAL A 354 -0.05 -7.24 17.05
C VAL A 354 1.07 -6.74 17.95
N THR A 355 1.04 -7.19 19.20
CA THR A 355 2.05 -6.90 20.23
C THR A 355 2.59 -8.17 20.85
N ASP A 356 3.79 -8.08 21.41
CA ASP A 356 4.39 -9.11 22.25
C ASP A 356 3.72 -9.13 23.63
N GLY A 357 3.36 -10.32 24.12
CA GLY A 357 2.64 -10.48 25.38
C GLY A 357 3.45 -10.34 26.65
N ILE A 358 4.75 -10.14 26.55
CA ILE A 358 5.64 -9.93 27.69
C ILE A 358 6.10 -8.47 27.76
N THR A 359 6.55 -7.93 26.65
CA THR A 359 7.14 -6.59 26.51
C THR A 359 6.12 -5.53 26.11
N GLY A 360 4.99 -5.93 25.53
CA GLY A 360 3.98 -5.01 24.97
C GLY A 360 4.43 -4.30 23.70
N GLN A 361 5.60 -4.64 23.15
CA GLN A 361 6.13 -4.01 21.94
C GLN A 361 5.42 -4.54 20.69
N PRO A 362 5.29 -3.72 19.63
CA PRO A 362 4.88 -4.16 18.30
C PRO A 362 5.63 -5.40 17.81
N ILE A 363 4.94 -6.27 17.07
CA ILE A 363 5.54 -7.43 16.41
C ILE A 363 5.23 -7.40 14.91
N VAL A 364 6.24 -7.75 14.10
CA VAL A 364 6.07 -8.15 12.69
C VAL A 364 5.60 -9.62 12.65
N ALA A 365 4.30 -9.84 12.59
CA ALA A 365 3.65 -11.15 12.59
C ALA A 365 3.06 -11.45 11.20
N ASN A 366 3.04 -12.72 10.83
CA ASN A 366 2.36 -13.19 9.64
C ASN A 366 0.84 -13.13 9.83
N ILE A 367 0.14 -12.78 8.78
CA ILE A 367 -1.30 -12.61 8.69
C ILE A 367 -1.79 -13.45 7.52
N LYS A 368 -2.71 -14.35 7.79
CA LYS A 368 -3.40 -15.10 6.77
C LYS A 368 -4.89 -14.84 6.89
N VAL A 369 -5.49 -14.34 5.80
CA VAL A 369 -6.94 -14.18 5.71
C VAL A 369 -7.52 -15.44 5.06
N THR A 370 -8.36 -16.16 5.79
CA THR A 370 -9.05 -17.36 5.32
C THR A 370 -10.54 -17.08 5.11
N ASN A 371 -11.25 -18.06 4.54
CA ASN A 371 -12.64 -17.90 4.08
C ASN A 371 -12.79 -16.89 2.92
N LEU A 372 -11.74 -16.73 2.12
CA LEU A 372 -11.81 -16.05 0.83
C LEU A 372 -12.24 -17.05 -0.27
N PRO A 373 -13.02 -16.62 -1.28
CA PRO A 373 -13.25 -17.43 -2.48
C PRO A 373 -11.93 -17.95 -3.08
N ASN A 374 -11.93 -19.10 -3.75
CA ASN A 374 -10.74 -19.64 -4.45
C ASN A 374 -9.45 -19.74 -3.61
N ALA A 375 -9.56 -20.08 -2.33
CA ALA A 375 -8.44 -20.22 -1.37
C ALA A 375 -7.29 -21.17 -1.81
N SER A 376 -7.45 -21.93 -2.89
CA SER A 376 -6.39 -22.75 -3.50
C SER A 376 -5.26 -21.90 -4.11
N LEU A 377 -5.51 -20.64 -4.43
CA LEU A 377 -4.49 -19.65 -4.80
C LEU A 377 -4.12 -18.86 -3.54
N ASN A 378 -3.34 -19.47 -2.62
CA ASN A 378 -2.95 -18.76 -1.39
C ASN A 378 -2.30 -17.42 -1.75
N LEU A 379 -2.89 -16.33 -1.25
CA LEU A 379 -2.19 -15.06 -1.09
C LEU A 379 -1.06 -15.27 -0.07
N ILE A 380 0.02 -14.52 -0.24
CA ILE A 380 1.28 -14.69 0.51
C ILE A 380 1.08 -14.42 2.00
N ASP A 381 2.05 -14.86 2.80
CA ASP A 381 2.22 -14.54 4.22
C ASP A 381 2.35 -13.02 4.44
N LEU A 382 1.22 -12.31 4.39
CA LEU A 382 1.13 -10.87 4.68
C LEU A 382 1.69 -10.59 6.07
N LYS A 383 2.26 -9.41 6.30
CA LYS A 383 2.90 -9.08 7.59
C LYS A 383 2.44 -7.74 8.13
N THR A 384 2.36 -7.64 9.44
CA THR A 384 2.24 -6.34 10.12
C THR A 384 3.49 -5.48 9.90
N GLU A 385 3.32 -4.16 9.93
CA GLU A 385 4.42 -3.20 9.87
C GLU A 385 5.20 -3.12 11.20
N PRO A 386 6.49 -2.72 11.16
CA PRO A 386 7.38 -2.83 12.32
C PRO A 386 7.21 -1.76 13.41
N ILE A 387 6.64 -0.59 13.10
CA ILE A 387 6.56 0.58 14.00
C ILE A 387 5.39 0.44 14.98
N HIS A 388 4.22 0.03 14.52
CA HIS A 388 3.01 -0.12 15.35
C HIS A 388 2.51 -1.55 15.46
N GLY A 389 3.05 -2.49 14.67
CA GLY A 389 2.60 -3.87 14.62
C GLY A 389 1.26 -3.99 13.90
N SER A 390 0.93 -3.04 13.02
CA SER A 390 -0.37 -2.91 12.38
C SER A 390 -0.39 -3.46 10.96
N PHE A 391 -1.57 -3.81 10.47
CA PHE A 391 -1.84 -4.13 9.08
C PHE A 391 -3.29 -3.79 8.74
N PHE A 392 -3.54 -3.22 7.57
CA PHE A 392 -4.87 -2.80 7.14
C PHE A 392 -5.29 -3.62 5.94
N LYS A 393 -6.35 -4.43 6.09
CA LYS A 393 -6.90 -5.22 4.98
C LYS A 393 -8.26 -4.69 4.55
N VAL A 394 -8.37 -4.32 3.27
CA VAL A 394 -9.64 -3.98 2.62
C VAL A 394 -10.43 -5.26 2.38
N LEU A 395 -11.66 -5.31 2.90
CA LEU A 395 -12.56 -6.46 2.87
C LEU A 395 -14.02 -5.99 2.77
N SER A 396 -14.85 -6.72 2.02
CA SER A 396 -16.26 -6.38 1.86
C SER A 396 -17.02 -6.45 3.19
N PRO A 397 -17.79 -5.43 3.57
CA PRO A 397 -18.60 -5.46 4.79
C PRO A 397 -19.76 -6.48 4.73
N ASP A 398 -20.07 -7.01 3.54
CA ASP A 398 -21.18 -7.95 3.33
C ASP A 398 -20.75 -9.42 3.50
N SER A 399 -19.48 -9.64 3.86
CA SER A 399 -18.86 -10.96 3.93
C SER A 399 -18.20 -11.21 5.28
N THR A 400 -17.95 -12.48 5.56
CA THR A 400 -17.34 -12.95 6.80
C THR A 400 -15.98 -13.55 6.51
N PHE A 401 -14.97 -13.12 7.24
CA PHE A 401 -13.58 -13.53 7.05
C PHE A 401 -12.99 -14.08 8.33
N ASP A 402 -12.00 -14.95 8.14
CA ASP A 402 -11.25 -15.54 9.23
C ASP A 402 -9.80 -15.05 9.11
N PHE A 403 -9.12 -14.88 10.23
CA PHE A 403 -7.74 -14.40 10.28
C PHE A 403 -6.91 -15.36 11.12
N GLU A 404 -5.75 -15.77 10.63
CA GLU A 404 -4.74 -16.49 11.39
C GLU A 404 -3.49 -15.61 11.50
N ILE A 405 -3.05 -15.38 12.74
CA ILE A 405 -1.90 -14.54 13.06
C ILE A 405 -0.84 -15.42 13.70
N SER A 406 0.36 -15.45 13.13
CA SER A 406 1.42 -16.34 13.56
C SER A 406 2.80 -15.68 13.50
N LEU A 407 3.70 -16.15 14.37
CA LEU A 407 5.12 -15.82 14.31
C LEU A 407 5.89 -17.01 14.87
N ASN A 408 7.00 -17.40 14.25
CA ASN A 408 7.82 -18.51 14.74
C ASN A 408 8.29 -18.24 16.18
N GLY A 409 8.12 -19.22 17.07
CA GLY A 409 8.40 -19.09 18.50
C GLY A 409 7.30 -18.41 19.31
N TYR A 410 6.12 -18.19 18.73
CA TYR A 410 4.92 -17.67 19.39
C TYR A 410 3.71 -18.56 19.14
N LEU A 411 2.78 -18.56 20.08
CA LEU A 411 1.46 -19.15 19.90
C LEU A 411 0.66 -18.41 18.83
N SER A 412 0.39 -19.09 17.72
CA SER A 412 -0.54 -18.61 16.69
C SER A 412 -1.96 -18.41 17.25
N GLN A 413 -2.69 -17.45 16.66
CA GLN A 413 -4.06 -17.14 17.05
C GLN A 413 -4.97 -17.00 15.83
N THR A 414 -6.17 -17.56 15.93
CA THR A 414 -7.16 -17.55 14.85
C THR A 414 -8.44 -16.84 15.27
N PHE A 415 -8.98 -16.02 14.38
CA PHE A 415 -10.27 -15.35 14.46
C PHE A 415 -11.16 -15.91 13.40
N THR A 416 -12.38 -16.23 13.80
CA THR A 416 -13.39 -16.70 12.85
C THR A 416 -14.60 -15.79 12.92
N GLY A 417 -15.22 -15.49 11.79
CA GLY A 417 -16.48 -14.74 11.82
C GLY A 417 -16.31 -13.22 11.79
N ILE A 418 -15.19 -12.69 11.30
CA ILE A 418 -14.94 -11.24 11.27
C ILE A 418 -15.71 -10.61 10.12
N VAL A 419 -16.57 -9.65 10.43
CA VAL A 419 -17.31 -8.85 9.47
C VAL A 419 -16.78 -7.41 9.51
N PRO A 420 -16.20 -6.89 8.42
CA PRO A 420 -15.73 -5.50 8.35
C PRO A 420 -16.88 -4.51 8.58
N SER A 421 -16.57 -3.34 9.15
CA SER A 421 -17.59 -2.29 9.31
C SER A 421 -17.80 -1.54 7.99
N ALA A 422 -19.06 -1.27 7.66
CA ALA A 422 -19.43 -0.48 6.48
C ALA A 422 -19.13 1.02 6.62
N ASP A 423 -18.92 1.51 7.85
CA ASP A 423 -18.83 2.95 8.15
C ASP A 423 -17.53 3.33 8.87
N SER A 424 -16.68 2.35 9.22
CA SER A 424 -15.46 2.60 10.00
C SER A 424 -14.43 1.49 9.83
N ILE A 425 -13.24 1.72 10.37
CA ILE A 425 -12.19 0.69 10.47
C ILE A 425 -12.46 -0.21 11.69
N LEU A 426 -12.60 -1.50 11.45
CA LEU A 426 -12.67 -2.50 12.53
C LEU A 426 -11.25 -2.83 13.00
N THR A 427 -10.92 -2.53 14.27
CA THR A 427 -9.60 -2.86 14.83
C THR A 427 -9.61 -4.12 15.68
N LEU A 428 -8.73 -5.07 15.36
CA LEU A 428 -8.40 -6.27 16.13
C LEU A 428 -7.06 -6.02 16.84
N ASN A 429 -7.06 -5.93 18.19
CA ASN A 429 -5.86 -5.66 18.98
C ASN A 429 -5.34 -6.92 19.68
N LEU A 430 -4.24 -7.46 19.17
CA LEU A 430 -3.67 -8.76 19.48
C LEU A 430 -2.41 -8.69 20.32
N THR A 431 -2.24 -9.76 21.08
CA THR A 431 -1.04 -10.01 21.85
C THR A 431 -0.62 -11.46 21.63
N LEU A 432 0.53 -11.70 20.99
CA LEU A 432 1.10 -13.03 20.83
C LEU A 432 1.99 -13.37 22.04
N LEU A 433 1.89 -14.59 22.55
CA LEU A 433 2.73 -15.06 23.65
C LEU A 433 3.87 -15.92 23.10
N PRO A 434 5.13 -15.67 23.49
CA PRO A 434 6.23 -16.55 23.13
C PRO A 434 6.02 -17.98 23.65
N ASP A 435 6.38 -18.98 22.87
CA ASP A 435 6.27 -20.40 23.25
C ASP A 435 7.07 -20.72 24.51
N SER A 436 8.25 -20.08 24.65
CA SER A 436 9.13 -20.20 25.82
C SER A 436 8.45 -19.83 27.13
N VAL A 437 7.45 -18.95 27.10
CA VAL A 437 6.67 -18.57 28.28
C VAL A 437 5.81 -19.74 28.75
N ILE A 438 5.26 -20.52 27.83
CA ILE A 438 4.50 -21.74 28.19
C ILE A 438 5.45 -22.80 28.74
N ASP A 439 6.63 -22.95 28.14
CA ASP A 439 7.63 -23.92 28.61
C ASP A 439 8.15 -23.56 30.00
N ASP A 440 8.44 -22.29 30.27
CA ASP A 440 8.79 -21.80 31.60
C ASP A 440 7.60 -21.92 32.57
N TRP A 441 6.36 -21.75 32.10
CA TRP A 441 5.20 -21.98 32.96
C TRP A 441 5.07 -23.43 33.38
N ASN A 442 5.25 -24.34 32.42
CA ASN A 442 5.22 -25.79 32.64
C ASN A 442 6.40 -26.28 33.49
N SER A 443 7.59 -25.67 33.36
CA SER A 443 8.83 -26.16 33.99
C SER A 443 9.24 -25.44 35.27
N LYS A 444 8.88 -24.16 35.47
CA LYS A 444 9.36 -23.32 36.59
C LYS A 444 8.25 -22.65 37.39
N THR A 445 7.13 -22.24 36.79
CA THR A 445 6.13 -21.45 37.54
C THR A 445 5.14 -22.33 38.29
N LYS A 446 5.08 -22.15 39.62
CA LYS A 446 4.09 -22.82 40.46
C LYS A 446 2.77 -22.05 40.56
N ASP A 447 2.54 -20.96 39.82
CA ASP A 447 1.42 -20.06 40.09
C ASP A 447 0.34 -20.04 39.00
N PHE A 448 -0.90 -19.85 39.43
CA PHE A 448 -2.02 -19.57 38.55
C PHE A 448 -1.83 -18.24 37.79
N ARG A 449 -2.07 -18.27 36.47
CA ARG A 449 -2.06 -17.08 35.60
C ARG A 449 -3.38 -17.00 34.83
N LEU A 450 -3.98 -15.80 34.81
CA LEU A 450 -5.11 -15.47 33.94
C LEU A 450 -4.59 -14.44 32.95
N LEU A 451 -4.66 -14.75 31.66
CA LEU A 451 -3.97 -14.01 30.61
C LEU A 451 -4.87 -13.00 29.92
N GLY A 452 -6.15 -12.96 30.29
CA GLY A 452 -7.12 -12.08 29.66
C GLY A 452 -8.06 -12.85 28.74
N ASN A 453 -9.00 -12.09 28.17
CA ASN A 453 -9.78 -12.53 27.03
C ASN A 453 -9.26 -11.82 25.79
N TYR A 454 -9.24 -12.52 24.68
CA TYR A 454 -8.79 -11.97 23.42
C TYR A 454 -9.50 -12.71 22.25
N PRO A 455 -10.05 -12.01 21.23
CA PRO A 455 -10.01 -10.56 21.03
C PRO A 455 -10.79 -9.78 22.10
N ASN A 456 -10.43 -8.52 22.28
CA ASN A 456 -11.13 -7.57 23.16
C ASN A 456 -10.92 -6.13 22.64
N PRO A 457 -11.92 -5.49 22.02
CA PRO A 457 -13.30 -5.96 21.83
C PRO A 457 -13.43 -7.20 20.93
N PHE A 458 -14.56 -7.90 20.99
CA PHE A 458 -14.83 -9.13 20.21
C PHE A 458 -16.24 -9.15 19.61
N ASN A 459 -16.43 -9.92 18.53
CA ASN A 459 -17.75 -10.16 17.90
C ASN A 459 -17.80 -11.57 17.26
N PRO A 460 -18.74 -12.46 17.63
CA PRO A 460 -19.30 -12.63 18.97
C PRO A 460 -18.41 -13.51 19.85
N LYS A 461 -17.24 -13.98 19.37
CA LYS A 461 -16.39 -14.95 20.09
C LYS A 461 -15.12 -14.34 20.69
N THR A 462 -14.79 -14.70 21.93
CA THR A 462 -13.50 -14.39 22.60
C THR A 462 -12.95 -15.60 23.33
N ASN A 463 -11.63 -15.72 23.34
CA ASN A 463 -10.89 -16.77 24.04
C ASN A 463 -10.32 -16.21 25.35
N ILE A 464 -10.67 -16.81 26.47
CA ILE A 464 -10.07 -16.52 27.77
C ILE A 464 -8.99 -17.55 28.06
N ASN A 465 -7.74 -17.10 28.04
CA ASN A 465 -6.58 -17.96 28.21
C ASN A 465 -6.08 -17.92 29.66
N TYR A 466 -5.70 -19.09 30.19
CA TYR A 466 -5.21 -19.22 31.56
C TYR A 466 -4.28 -20.42 31.70
N PHE A 467 -3.37 -20.32 32.66
CA PHE A 467 -2.47 -21.40 33.06
C PHE A 467 -2.76 -21.80 34.50
N ILE A 468 -2.86 -23.11 34.74
CA ILE A 468 -2.95 -23.68 36.08
C ILE A 468 -1.72 -24.57 36.37
N PRO A 469 -1.05 -24.38 37.52
CA PRO A 469 0.21 -25.07 37.82
C PRO A 469 0.02 -26.51 38.30
N GLU A 470 -1.19 -26.88 38.69
CA GLU A 470 -1.56 -28.21 39.17
C GLU A 470 -3.01 -28.50 38.83
N SER A 471 -3.39 -29.78 38.90
CA SER A 471 -4.78 -30.20 38.71
C SER A 471 -5.70 -29.52 39.72
N ALA A 472 -6.67 -28.77 39.23
CA ALA A 472 -7.51 -27.93 40.06
C ALA A 472 -8.92 -27.80 39.49
N SER A 473 -9.84 -27.45 40.39
CA SER A 473 -11.18 -27.16 39.97
C SER A 473 -11.29 -25.70 39.54
N VAL A 474 -11.75 -25.49 38.31
CA VAL A 474 -11.90 -24.17 37.72
C VAL A 474 -13.38 -23.82 37.58
N LYS A 475 -13.71 -22.56 37.80
CA LYS A 475 -15.07 -22.03 37.63
C LYS A 475 -15.03 -20.67 36.96
N PHE A 476 -15.86 -20.50 35.94
CA PHE A 476 -15.92 -19.26 35.16
C PHE A 476 -17.32 -18.69 35.15
N LYS A 477 -17.44 -17.40 35.46
CA LYS A 477 -18.71 -16.65 35.44
C LYS A 477 -18.55 -15.41 34.58
N ILE A 478 -19.58 -15.08 33.82
CA ILE A 478 -19.71 -13.86 33.04
C ILE A 478 -20.86 -13.05 33.60
N ILE A 479 -20.63 -11.76 33.83
CA ILE A 479 -21.59 -10.82 34.39
C ILE A 479 -21.64 -9.54 33.53
N ASP A 480 -22.79 -8.90 33.48
CA ASP A 480 -22.94 -7.59 32.82
C ASP A 480 -22.51 -6.43 33.74
N VAL A 481 -22.55 -5.20 33.22
CA VAL A 481 -22.23 -3.97 34.00
C VAL A 481 -23.11 -3.74 35.22
N ARG A 482 -24.29 -4.37 35.28
CA ARG A 482 -25.20 -4.30 36.44
C ARG A 482 -24.94 -5.43 37.44
N GLY A 483 -23.93 -6.27 37.20
CA GLY A 483 -23.59 -7.42 38.03
C GLY A 483 -24.49 -8.64 37.82
N ARG A 484 -25.37 -8.65 36.82
CA ARG A 484 -26.28 -9.77 36.55
C ARG A 484 -25.50 -10.90 35.88
N LEU A 485 -25.77 -12.15 36.30
CA LEU A 485 -25.15 -13.34 35.72
C LEU A 485 -25.65 -13.58 34.29
N VAL A 486 -24.72 -13.55 33.34
CA VAL A 486 -24.98 -13.78 31.91
C VAL A 486 -24.83 -15.26 31.56
N LYS A 487 -23.68 -15.84 31.90
CA LYS A 487 -23.33 -17.24 31.64
C LYS A 487 -22.38 -17.73 32.72
N GLU A 488 -22.55 -18.99 33.13
CA GLU A 488 -21.63 -19.67 34.03
C GLU A 488 -21.20 -20.96 33.34
N LEU A 489 -19.89 -21.18 33.23
CA LEU A 489 -19.37 -22.48 32.84
C LEU A 489 -19.20 -23.29 34.10
N SER A 490 -19.78 -24.48 34.09
CA SER A 490 -19.83 -25.41 35.22
C SER A 490 -18.44 -25.61 35.83
N LYS A 491 -18.40 -25.80 37.14
CA LYS A 491 -17.16 -26.13 37.87
C LYS A 491 -16.60 -27.43 37.29
N THR A 492 -15.42 -27.37 36.66
CA THR A 492 -14.79 -28.53 36.00
C THR A 492 -13.42 -28.80 36.62
N GLN A 493 -12.99 -30.05 36.60
CA GLN A 493 -11.61 -30.40 36.92
C GLN A 493 -10.76 -30.25 35.66
N LYS A 494 -9.59 -29.61 35.80
CA LYS A 494 -8.62 -29.44 34.72
C LYS A 494 -7.24 -29.88 35.21
N SER A 495 -6.48 -30.53 34.35
CA SER A 495 -5.10 -30.91 34.60
C SER A 495 -4.18 -29.68 34.60
N ALA A 496 -3.00 -29.80 35.20
CA ALA A 496 -1.96 -28.78 35.06
C ALA A 496 -1.70 -28.44 33.58
N GLY A 497 -1.38 -27.18 33.30
CA GLY A 497 -1.05 -26.70 31.96
C GLY A 497 -1.87 -25.49 31.52
N TYR A 498 -1.70 -25.16 30.23
CA TYR A 498 -2.38 -24.07 29.56
C TYR A 498 -3.77 -24.51 29.07
N HIS A 499 -4.77 -23.64 29.23
CA HIS A 499 -6.15 -23.91 28.84
C HIS A 499 -6.82 -22.65 28.29
N THR A 500 -7.82 -22.87 27.44
CA THR A 500 -8.64 -21.83 26.84
C THR A 500 -10.12 -22.07 27.16
N ILE A 501 -10.84 -21.00 27.48
CA ILE A 501 -12.31 -20.96 27.54
C ILE A 501 -12.80 -20.10 26.38
N ILE A 502 -13.80 -20.58 25.64
CA ILE A 502 -14.44 -19.81 24.57
C ILE A 502 -15.75 -19.24 25.10
N TRP A 503 -15.98 -17.94 24.93
CA TRP A 503 -17.31 -17.35 25.04
C TRP A 503 -17.77 -16.80 23.69
N ASP A 504 -18.97 -17.18 23.29
CA ASP A 504 -19.60 -16.93 21.99
C ASP A 504 -20.67 -15.83 22.03
N GLY A 505 -20.62 -14.95 23.04
CA GLY A 505 -21.57 -13.85 23.19
C GLY A 505 -22.99 -14.32 23.54
N LYS A 506 -23.18 -15.59 23.92
CA LYS A 506 -24.48 -16.13 24.32
C LYS A 506 -24.66 -16.15 25.84
N ASN A 507 -25.89 -15.94 26.30
CA ASN A 507 -26.28 -16.12 27.70
C ASN A 507 -26.49 -17.62 28.04
N LYS A 508 -26.92 -17.90 29.26
CA LYS A 508 -27.24 -19.26 29.73
C LYS A 508 -28.39 -19.97 28.98
N PHE A 509 -29.22 -19.23 28.24
CA PHE A 509 -30.33 -19.75 27.43
C PHE A 509 -29.93 -19.98 25.97
N GLY A 510 -28.67 -19.71 25.59
CA GLY A 510 -28.20 -19.82 24.20
C GLY A 510 -28.53 -18.62 23.32
N GLU A 511 -29.06 -17.54 23.90
CA GLU A 511 -29.43 -16.32 23.18
C GLU A 511 -28.25 -15.34 23.16
N PHE A 512 -28.06 -14.63 22.05
CA PHE A 512 -27.03 -13.60 21.94
C PHE A 512 -27.34 -12.41 22.84
N VAL A 513 -26.37 -12.02 23.67
CA VAL A 513 -26.46 -10.81 24.50
C VAL A 513 -26.22 -9.54 23.67
N SER A 514 -26.57 -8.36 24.19
CA SER A 514 -26.34 -7.08 23.49
C SER A 514 -24.85 -6.71 23.46
N SER A 515 -24.44 -5.88 22.51
CA SER A 515 -23.14 -5.21 22.56
C SER A 515 -22.97 -4.46 23.88
N GLY A 516 -21.73 -4.36 24.36
CA GLY A 516 -21.43 -3.65 25.61
C GLY A 516 -20.30 -4.28 26.42
N ILE A 517 -20.12 -3.75 27.63
CA ILE A 517 -19.09 -4.20 28.56
C ILE A 517 -19.61 -5.37 29.39
N TYR A 518 -18.79 -6.41 29.48
CA TYR A 518 -18.99 -7.57 30.34
C TYR A 518 -17.76 -7.76 31.22
N PHE A 519 -17.96 -8.40 32.36
CA PHE A 519 -16.86 -8.84 33.21
C PHE A 519 -16.92 -10.34 33.36
N TYR A 520 -15.77 -10.96 33.52
CA TYR A 520 -15.69 -12.33 33.95
C TYR A 520 -14.96 -12.47 35.27
N LYS A 521 -15.31 -13.52 36.01
CA LYS A 521 -14.62 -13.97 37.21
C LYS A 521 -14.18 -15.41 37.00
N PHE A 522 -12.86 -15.61 37.04
CA PHE A 522 -12.25 -16.93 37.03
C PHE A 522 -11.90 -17.33 38.47
N THR A 523 -12.31 -18.52 38.88
CA THR A 523 -11.96 -19.11 40.18
C THR A 523 -11.11 -20.35 39.94
N PHE A 524 -9.93 -20.38 40.54
CA PHE A 524 -9.03 -21.52 40.63
C PHE A 524 -9.12 -22.07 42.06
N ASP A 525 -9.35 -23.36 42.23
CA ASP A 525 -9.54 -23.99 43.54
C ASP A 525 -8.76 -25.31 43.58
N SER A 526 -7.61 -25.28 44.24
CA SER A 526 -6.67 -26.40 44.28
C SER A 526 -6.34 -26.81 45.71
N LYS A 527 -5.90 -28.07 45.88
CA LYS A 527 -5.58 -28.58 47.22
C LYS A 527 -4.36 -27.88 47.84
N SER A 528 -3.33 -27.57 47.04
CA SER A 528 -2.09 -27.02 47.60
C SER A 528 -2.10 -25.48 47.74
N LYS A 529 -2.88 -24.78 46.91
CA LYS A 529 -2.92 -23.31 46.86
C LYS A 529 -4.25 -22.69 47.32
N GLY A 530 -5.24 -23.53 47.64
CA GLY A 530 -6.56 -23.08 48.02
C GLY A 530 -7.28 -22.35 46.88
N ARG A 531 -8.22 -21.47 47.26
CA ARG A 531 -9.11 -20.80 46.33
C ARG A 531 -8.59 -19.41 45.95
N ILE A 532 -8.25 -19.22 44.68
CA ILE A 532 -7.85 -17.96 44.07
C ILE A 532 -8.96 -17.48 43.12
N SER A 533 -9.20 -16.17 43.05
CA SER A 533 -10.11 -15.59 42.05
C SER A 533 -9.50 -14.38 41.38
N LYS A 534 -9.55 -14.34 40.05
CA LYS A 534 -9.20 -13.18 39.23
C LYS A 534 -10.39 -12.73 38.39
N LYS A 535 -10.37 -11.48 37.95
CA LYS A 535 -11.42 -10.87 37.12
C LYS A 535 -10.80 -10.25 35.86
N GLY A 536 -11.59 -10.13 34.81
CA GLY A 536 -11.24 -9.37 33.61
C GLY A 536 -12.45 -8.69 32.99
N LYS A 537 -12.20 -7.73 32.09
CA LYS A 537 -13.19 -6.93 31.37
C LYS A 537 -13.19 -7.36 29.90
N MET A 538 -14.38 -7.55 29.33
CA MET A 538 -14.60 -7.86 27.92
C MET A 538 -15.52 -6.82 27.29
N VAL A 539 -15.31 -6.48 26.02
CA VAL A 539 -16.15 -5.57 25.25
C VAL A 539 -16.70 -6.35 24.06
N LEU A 540 -18.00 -6.61 24.06
CA LEU A 540 -18.69 -7.26 22.93
C LEU A 540 -19.19 -6.19 21.97
N LEU A 541 -18.84 -6.30 20.70
CA LEU A 541 -19.41 -5.54 19.59
C LEU A 541 -20.33 -6.48 18.80
N LYS A 542 -21.43 -5.95 18.26
CA LYS A 542 -22.30 -6.67 17.33
C LYS A 542 -22.15 -6.02 15.97
#